data_AF-A0A1T4NIX8-F1
#
_entry.id   AF-A0A1T4NIX8-F1
#
_cell.length_a   1.000
_cell.length_b   1.000
_cell.length_c   1.000
_cell.angle_alpha   90.00
_cell.angle_beta   90.00
_cell.angle_gamma   90.00
#
_symmetry.space_group_name_H-M   'P 1'
#
loop_
_entity.id
_entity.type
_entity.pdbx_description
1 polymer ?
#
loop_
_entity_poly.entity_id
_entity_poly.type
_entity_poly.pdbx_seq_one_letter_code
_entity_poly.pdbx_strand_id
1 'polypeptide(L)'
;MKKILFIFGVLGILGGCTSVSTQNNFPKNNQEMIVNGKNGYIGKLITKDNWESATFVEGKNKSELVRMISGDGIKMGNNNMSIHFKNNMGILERKK
;
A
#
# COMPACT_ATOMS: atom_id res chain seq x y z
N MET A 1 -31.87 -48.84 26.68
CA MET A 1 -32.63 -47.58 26.49
C MET A 1 -31.84 -46.65 25.58
N LYS A 2 -32.57 -45.94 24.71
CA LYS A 2 -32.18 -44.92 23.71
C LYS A 2 -30.95 -44.06 24.13
N LYS A 3 -30.08 -43.53 23.26
CA LYS A 3 -30.36 -42.69 22.08
C LYS A 3 -29.17 -42.73 21.10
N ILE A 4 -29.47 -42.89 19.81
CA ILE A 4 -28.56 -42.59 18.70
C ILE A 4 -28.73 -41.09 18.39
N LEU A 5 -27.63 -40.36 18.28
CA LEU A 5 -27.61 -38.99 17.78
C LEU A 5 -26.59 -38.91 16.64
N PHE A 6 -27.11 -38.84 15.41
CA PHE A 6 -26.35 -38.47 14.22
C PHE A 6 -26.25 -36.95 14.19
N ILE A 7 -25.03 -36.43 14.11
CA ILE A 7 -24.77 -35.03 13.73
C ILE A 7 -23.93 -35.07 12.45
N PHE A 8 -24.58 -34.74 11.33
CA PHE A 8 -23.91 -34.30 10.11
C PHE A 8 -23.44 -32.86 10.32
N GLY A 9 -22.20 -32.55 9.97
CA GLY A 9 -21.62 -31.24 10.23
C GLY A 9 -20.42 -30.89 9.35
N VAL A 10 -20.68 -30.78 8.06
CA VAL A 10 -20.06 -29.85 7.09
C VAL A 10 -18.53 -29.91 6.91
N LEU A 11 -18.14 -30.37 5.72
CA LEU A 11 -16.89 -30.02 5.04
C LEU A 11 -16.65 -28.50 5.06
N GLY A 12 -15.58 -28.08 5.73
CA GLY A 12 -15.00 -26.75 5.57
C GLY A 12 -13.58 -26.89 5.05
N ILE A 13 -13.42 -26.82 3.73
CA ILE A 13 -12.12 -26.66 3.08
C ILE A 13 -11.60 -25.28 3.50
N LEU A 14 -10.63 -25.24 4.40
CA LEU A 14 -9.77 -24.06 4.56
C LEU A 14 -8.41 -24.43 4.00
N GLY A 15 -8.32 -24.34 2.67
CA GLY A 15 -7.04 -24.18 2.00
C GLY A 15 -6.33 -23.00 2.65
N GLY A 16 -5.23 -23.30 3.36
CA GLY A 16 -4.33 -22.29 3.86
C GLY A 16 -3.71 -21.57 2.68
N CYS A 17 -4.32 -20.48 2.23
CA CYS A 17 -3.60 -19.45 1.52
C CYS A 17 -2.56 -18.90 2.50
N THR A 18 -1.32 -19.40 2.40
CA THR A 18 -0.17 -18.75 3.02
C THR A 18 0.04 -17.44 2.25
N SER A 19 -0.71 -16.41 2.65
CA SER A 19 -0.38 -15.05 2.27
C SER A 19 0.96 -14.74 2.93
N VAL A 20 2.04 -14.85 2.16
CA VAL A 20 3.33 -14.27 2.55
C VAL A 20 3.12 -12.76 2.52
N SER A 21 2.62 -12.19 3.62
CA SER A 21 2.71 -10.76 3.82
C SER A 21 4.16 -10.47 4.18
N THR A 22 4.91 -9.96 3.22
CA THR A 22 6.06 -9.14 3.55
C THR A 22 5.50 -7.91 4.27
N GLN A 23 5.47 -7.99 5.59
CA GLN A 23 5.15 -6.86 6.45
C GLN A 23 6.27 -5.83 6.27
N ASN A 24 6.08 -4.87 5.37
CA ASN A 24 6.86 -3.65 5.41
C ASN A 24 6.41 -2.90 6.66
N ASN A 25 7.11 -3.16 7.77
CA ASN A 25 7.12 -2.26 8.91
C ASN A 25 7.58 -0.90 8.36
N PHE A 26 6.66 0.04 8.13
CA PHE A 26 6.99 1.41 7.73
C PHE A 26 7.95 2.01 8.78
N PRO A 27 9.25 2.18 8.50
CA PRO A 27 10.23 2.51 9.52
C PRO A 27 10.20 4.00 9.85
N LYS A 28 10.25 4.36 11.13
CA LYS A 28 10.38 5.75 11.60
C LYS A 28 11.56 6.48 10.91
N ASN A 29 11.26 7.67 10.36
CA ASN A 29 12.15 8.70 9.79
C ASN A 29 13.02 8.33 8.57
N ASN A 30 12.98 9.21 7.56
CA ASN A 30 13.65 9.11 6.26
C ASN A 30 13.34 7.83 5.48
N GLN A 31 12.19 7.82 4.81
CA GLN A 31 11.79 6.69 3.96
C GLN A 31 11.99 7.04 2.49
N GLU A 32 12.83 6.27 1.79
CA GLU A 32 12.86 6.22 0.34
C GLU A 32 12.03 5.03 -0.14
N MET A 33 11.04 5.28 -0.99
CA MET A 33 10.20 4.24 -1.55
C MET A 33 10.26 4.25 -3.06
N ILE A 34 10.59 3.09 -3.64
CA ILE A 34 10.55 2.90 -5.09
C ILE A 34 9.09 2.83 -5.53
N VAL A 35 8.74 3.68 -6.49
CA VAL A 35 7.42 3.70 -7.11
C VAL A 35 7.52 2.99 -8.46
N ASN A 36 6.93 1.81 -8.54
CA ASN A 36 6.83 1.03 -9.75
C ASN A 36 5.40 1.14 -10.32
N GLY A 37 5.31 1.31 -11.64
CA GLY A 37 4.07 1.25 -12.39
C GLY A 37 3.93 -0.05 -13.17
N LYS A 38 2.83 -0.15 -13.94
CA LYS A 38 2.56 -1.28 -14.83
C LYS A 38 3.69 -1.56 -15.83
N ASN A 39 4.41 -0.51 -16.25
CA ASN A 39 5.49 -0.60 -17.25
C ASN A 39 6.90 -0.56 -16.63
N GLY A 40 7.03 -0.78 -15.31
CA GLY A 40 8.31 -0.78 -14.62
C GLY A 40 8.53 0.42 -13.69
N TYR A 41 9.80 0.72 -13.40
CA TYR A 41 10.19 1.80 -12.49
C TYR A 41 9.69 3.17 -12.98
N ILE A 42 8.98 3.91 -12.13
CA ILE A 42 8.56 5.28 -12.41
C ILE A 42 9.49 6.27 -11.71
N GLY A 43 9.76 6.07 -10.42
CA GLY A 43 10.49 7.05 -9.63
C GLY A 43 10.69 6.63 -8.19
N LYS A 44 11.15 7.57 -7.38
CA LYS A 44 11.31 7.39 -5.94
C LYS A 44 10.56 8.46 -5.16
N LEU A 45 9.98 8.07 -4.04
CA LEU A 45 9.36 8.98 -3.09
C LEU A 45 10.25 9.08 -1.85
N ILE A 46 10.54 10.30 -1.41
CA ILE A 46 11.40 10.57 -0.26
C ILE A 46 10.59 11.37 0.76
N THR A 47 10.41 10.85 1.98
CA THR A 47 9.76 11.56 3.09
C THR A 47 10.69 11.68 4.29
N LYS A 48 10.58 12.75 5.07
CA LYS A 48 11.43 13.01 6.25
C LYS A 48 10.64 13.27 7.54
N ASP A 49 9.32 13.37 7.45
CA ASP A 49 8.44 13.93 8.47
C ASP A 49 7.19 13.06 8.66
N ASN A 50 7.39 11.76 8.88
CA ASN A 50 6.30 10.81 9.12
C ASN A 50 5.20 10.83 8.05
N TRP A 51 5.59 11.03 6.78
CA TRP A 51 4.67 11.12 5.65
C TRP A 51 3.71 12.32 5.72
N GLU A 52 4.09 13.42 6.35
CA GLU A 52 3.35 14.70 6.23
C GLU A 52 3.71 15.43 4.93
N SER A 53 4.97 15.33 4.50
CA SER A 53 5.44 15.76 3.20
C SER A 53 6.34 14.70 2.55
N ALA A 54 6.44 14.78 1.23
CA ALA A 54 7.33 13.93 0.47
C ALA A 54 7.73 14.57 -0.85
N THR A 55 8.97 14.33 -1.28
CA THR A 55 9.45 14.70 -2.61
C THR A 55 9.42 13.46 -3.50
N PHE A 56 8.64 13.52 -4.58
CA PHE A 56 8.66 12.52 -5.64
C PHE A 56 9.71 12.89 -6.70
N VAL A 57 10.57 11.95 -7.06
CA VAL A 57 11.65 12.12 -8.02
C VAL A 57 11.47 11.16 -9.18
N GLU A 58 11.26 11.70 -10.37
CA GLU A 58 11.14 10.99 -11.64
C GLU A 58 12.26 11.44 -12.58
N GLY A 59 13.33 10.66 -12.65
CA GLY A 59 14.56 11.07 -13.34
C GLY A 59 15.16 12.34 -12.73
N LYS A 60 15.18 13.44 -13.49
CA LYS A 60 15.65 14.77 -13.03
C LYS A 60 14.52 15.63 -12.44
N ASN A 61 13.27 15.25 -12.65
CA ASN A 61 12.12 16.01 -12.18
C ASN A 61 11.86 15.72 -10.70
N LYS A 62 11.54 16.77 -9.95
CA LYS A 62 11.12 16.67 -8.55
C LYS A 62 9.74 17.28 -8.40
N SER A 63 8.91 16.68 -7.57
CA SER A 63 7.58 17.17 -7.24
C SER A 63 7.36 17.08 -5.75
N GLU A 64 7.07 18.20 -5.12
CA GLU A 64 6.68 18.22 -3.71
C GLU A 64 5.22 17.75 -3.58
N LEU A 65 5.01 16.84 -2.66
CA LEU A 65 3.73 16.23 -2.32
C LEU A 65 3.48 16.45 -0.83
N VAL A 66 2.23 16.71 -0.48
CA VAL A 66 1.78 16.80 0.91
C VAL A 66 0.82 15.65 1.21
N ARG A 67 0.69 15.29 2.48
CA ARG A 67 -0.30 14.32 2.91
C ARG A 67 -1.70 14.79 2.52
N MET A 68 -2.46 13.88 1.92
CA MET A 68 -3.85 14.07 1.57
C MET A 68 -4.74 13.16 2.42
N ILE A 69 -6.00 13.55 2.56
CA ILE A 69 -7.02 12.71 3.20
C ILE A 69 -7.17 11.42 2.39
N SER A 70 -7.17 10.29 3.10
CA SER A 70 -7.43 8.96 2.54
C SER A 70 -8.29 8.16 3.51
N GLY A 71 -9.22 7.36 2.97
CA GLY A 71 -10.01 6.42 3.79
C GLY A 71 -9.22 5.20 4.28
N ASP A 72 -8.07 4.92 3.66
CA ASP A 72 -7.18 3.81 4.01
C ASP A 72 -5.76 4.07 3.48
N GLY A 73 -4.72 3.57 4.15
CA GLY A 73 -3.32 3.76 3.75
C GLY A 73 -2.83 5.21 3.78
N ILE A 74 -1.75 5.50 3.03
CA ILE A 74 -1.12 6.82 2.97
C ILE A 74 -1.28 7.40 1.58
N LYS A 75 -1.89 8.57 1.44
CA LYS A 75 -1.99 9.30 0.18
C LYS A 75 -1.17 10.58 0.26
N MET A 76 -0.25 10.75 -0.68
CA MET A 76 0.56 11.95 -0.86
C MET A 76 0.19 12.59 -2.19
N GLY A 77 0.04 13.91 -2.27
CA GLY A 77 -0.28 14.53 -3.55
C GLY A 77 -0.13 16.04 -3.58
N ASN A 78 -0.34 16.58 -4.78
CA ASN A 78 -0.40 18.00 -5.07
C ASN A 78 -1.47 18.27 -6.14
N ASN A 79 -1.44 19.45 -6.76
CA ASN A 79 -2.42 19.82 -7.77
C ASN A 79 -2.33 18.96 -9.05
N ASN A 80 -1.17 18.38 -9.36
CA ASN A 80 -0.90 17.70 -10.63
C ASN A 80 -0.92 16.17 -10.51
N MET A 81 -0.60 15.64 -9.34
CA MET A 81 -0.49 14.19 -9.14
C MET A 81 -0.78 13.77 -7.70
N SER A 82 -1.07 12.48 -7.51
CA SER A 82 -1.11 11.85 -6.19
C SER A 82 -0.56 10.43 -6.23
N ILE A 83 0.03 9.99 -5.14
CA ILE A 83 0.54 8.65 -4.91
C ILE A 83 -0.18 8.08 -3.70
N HIS A 84 -0.89 6.98 -3.88
CA HIS A 84 -1.62 6.29 -2.82
C HIS A 84 -0.96 4.95 -2.51
N PHE A 85 -0.45 4.80 -1.28
CA PHE A 85 0.13 3.58 -0.75
C PHE A 85 -0.92 2.79 0.04
N LYS A 86 -1.25 1.59 -0.45
CA LYS A 86 -2.16 0.64 0.19
C LYS A 86 -1.68 -0.79 -0.05
N ASN A 87 -1.72 -1.65 0.97
CA ASN A 87 -1.38 -3.07 0.86
C ASN A 87 -0.04 -3.34 0.15
N ASN A 88 1.02 -2.62 0.53
CA ASN A 88 2.36 -2.67 -0.11
C ASN A 88 2.43 -2.21 -1.58
N MET A 89 1.38 -1.61 -2.12
CA MET A 89 1.36 -1.08 -3.49
C MET A 89 1.22 0.44 -3.47
N GLY A 90 2.02 1.13 -4.28
CA GLY A 90 1.89 2.57 -4.53
C GLY A 90 1.27 2.82 -5.90
N ILE A 91 0.14 3.51 -5.95
CA ILE A 91 -0.54 3.88 -7.20
C ILE A 91 -0.30 5.36 -7.46
N LEU A 92 0.35 5.68 -8.58
CA LEU A 92 0.52 7.06 -9.06
C LEU A 92 -0.64 7.44 -10.00
N GLU A 93 -1.36 8.50 -9.65
CA GLU A 93 -2.41 9.12 -10.45
C GLU A 93 -1.92 10.51 -10.90
N ARG A 94 -2.01 10.82 -12.20
CA ARG A 94 -1.75 12.17 -12.73
C ARG A 94 -3.05 12.79 -13.17
N LYS A 95 -3.28 14.04 -12.78
CA LYS A 95 -4.39 14.83 -13.32
C LYS A 95 -4.00 15.30 -14.71
N LYS A 96 -4.90 15.12 -15.67
CA LYS A 96 -4.77 15.61 -17.05
C LYS A 96 -5.23 17.04 -17.15
#